data_AF-A0A8J6RK07-F1
#
_entry.id   AF-A0A8J6RK07-F1
#
_cell.length_a   1.000
_cell.length_b   1.000
_cell.length_c   1.000
_cell.angle_alpha   90.00
_cell.angle_beta   90.00
_cell.angle_gamma   90.00
#
_symmetry.space_group_name_H-M   'P 1'
#
loop_
_entity.id
_entity.type
_entity.pdbx_description
1 polymer ?
#
loop_
_entity_poly.entity_id
_entity_poly.type
_entity_poly.pdbx_seq_one_letter_code
_entity_poly.pdbx_strand_id
1 'polypeptide(L)'
;MKLNLVGALLGSLPLCLLNSAAAFANTIELSVAPLLDGPASNCPERIIAHETIQPYSEGGFATDGMIKLRDIATNISVSQSDRFSTTWVGTLKPEYRNCQAAGGMLRLDGETYEGHSYIRVQLVNGQVKAVLDMTGLRDPNGFTTVITFKGLRDGNPRWTWGGSD
;
A
#
# COMPACT_ATOMS: atom_id res chain seq x y z
N MET A 1 -4.55 -41.34 -58.29
CA MET A 1 -4.23 -42.39 -57.29
C MET A 1 -4.22 -41.71 -55.92
N LYS A 2 -5.01 -42.24 -54.97
CA LYS A 2 -5.24 -41.66 -53.64
C LYS A 2 -3.99 -41.82 -52.76
N LEU A 3 -3.69 -40.82 -51.93
CA LEU A 3 -2.94 -40.99 -50.68
C LEU A 3 -3.46 -39.98 -49.66
N ASN A 4 -4.34 -40.49 -48.79
CA ASN A 4 -4.69 -39.86 -47.52
C ASN A 4 -3.56 -40.16 -46.53
N LEU A 5 -2.94 -39.14 -45.94
CA LEU A 5 -2.11 -39.30 -44.74
C LEU A 5 -2.81 -38.59 -43.58
N VAL A 6 -3.43 -39.41 -42.75
CA VAL A 6 -4.02 -39.07 -41.45
C VAL A 6 -2.89 -38.82 -40.45
N GLY A 7 -3.08 -37.82 -39.60
CA GLY A 7 -2.05 -37.24 -38.76
C GLY A 7 -1.70 -37.98 -37.47
N ALA A 8 -0.67 -37.44 -36.81
CA ALA A 8 -0.46 -37.51 -35.37
C ALA A 8 0.48 -36.36 -34.97
N LEU A 9 -0.11 -35.20 -34.65
CA LEU A 9 0.57 -34.11 -33.94
C LEU A 9 0.63 -34.52 -32.46
N LEU A 10 1.73 -35.15 -32.04
CA LEU A 10 2.06 -35.30 -30.63
C LEU A 10 2.60 -33.96 -30.13
N GLY A 11 1.69 -33.11 -29.67
CA GLY A 11 2.00 -31.85 -29.01
C GLY A 11 2.71 -32.11 -27.69
N SER A 12 4.02 -31.90 -27.67
CA SER A 12 4.79 -31.76 -26.43
C SER A 12 4.50 -30.37 -25.85
N LEU A 13 3.46 -30.26 -25.02
CA LEU A 13 3.27 -29.07 -24.18
C LEU A 13 4.31 -29.11 -23.05
N PRO A 14 5.24 -28.15 -22.97
CA PRO A 14 6.09 -28.04 -21.79
C PRO A 14 5.19 -27.57 -20.65
N LEU A 15 5.00 -28.42 -19.66
CA LEU A 15 4.47 -28.05 -18.35
C LEU A 15 5.48 -27.11 -17.68
N CYS A 16 5.45 -25.83 -18.06
CA CYS A 16 6.01 -24.76 -17.25
C CYS A 16 5.18 -24.67 -15.98
N LEU A 17 5.55 -25.46 -14.98
CA LEU A 17 5.15 -25.27 -13.59
C LEU A 17 5.73 -23.93 -13.15
N LEU A 18 4.98 -22.86 -13.38
CA LEU A 18 5.22 -21.57 -12.77
C LEU A 18 5.02 -21.76 -11.27
N ASN A 19 6.13 -21.96 -10.54
CA ASN A 19 6.19 -21.73 -9.10
C ASN A 19 5.90 -20.24 -8.87
N SER A 20 4.62 -19.87 -8.85
CA SER A 20 4.18 -18.60 -8.27
C SER A 20 4.38 -18.72 -6.76
N ALA A 21 5.58 -18.40 -6.29
CA ALA A 21 5.80 -18.12 -4.87
C ALA A 21 4.77 -17.06 -4.48
N ALA A 22 3.88 -17.41 -3.56
CA ALA A 22 2.93 -16.46 -3.01
C ALA A 22 3.77 -15.35 -2.36
N ALA A 23 3.75 -14.15 -2.95
CA ALA A 23 4.37 -13.00 -2.34
C ALA A 23 3.61 -12.73 -1.03
N PHE A 24 4.29 -12.88 0.11
CA PHE A 24 3.70 -12.66 1.42
C PHE A 24 3.37 -11.18 1.55
N ALA A 25 2.08 -10.85 1.41
CA ALA A 25 1.60 -9.50 1.59
C ALA A 25 1.29 -9.29 3.07
N ASN A 26 2.14 -8.50 3.72
CA ASN A 26 1.95 -8.08 5.09
C ASN A 26 0.74 -7.15 5.18
N THR A 27 -0.05 -7.26 6.23
CA THR A 27 -1.21 -6.39 6.48
C THR A 27 -0.88 -5.35 7.54
N ILE A 28 -1.06 -4.08 7.19
CA ILE A 28 -0.94 -2.95 8.10
C ILE A 28 -2.34 -2.51 8.50
N GLU A 29 -2.64 -2.57 9.79
CA GLU A 29 -3.84 -1.97 10.35
C GLU A 29 -3.51 -0.57 10.83
N LEU A 30 -4.12 0.45 10.24
CA LEU A 30 -4.06 1.82 10.75
C LEU A 30 -5.25 2.05 11.68
N SER A 31 -4.99 2.51 12.91
CA SER A 31 -6.05 3.01 13.79
C SER A 31 -6.54 4.36 13.30
N VAL A 32 -7.79 4.69 13.59
CA VAL A 32 -8.36 6.02 13.33
C VAL A 32 -8.99 6.51 14.62
N ALA A 33 -8.36 7.49 15.25
CA ALA A 33 -8.80 8.08 16.50
C ALA A 33 -9.49 9.43 16.23
N PRO A 34 -10.76 9.61 16.64
CA PRO A 34 -11.43 10.91 16.57
C PRO A 34 -10.67 11.99 17.34
N LEU A 35 -10.82 13.25 16.91
CA LEU A 35 -10.33 14.39 17.69
C LEU A 35 -11.07 14.49 19.02
N LEU A 36 -10.36 14.90 20.08
CA LEU A 36 -10.92 15.06 21.43
C LEU A 36 -12.19 15.94 21.44
N ASP A 37 -12.14 17.04 20.68
CA ASP A 37 -13.20 18.05 20.61
C ASP A 37 -14.03 17.94 19.31
N GLY A 38 -13.82 16.87 18.54
CA GLY A 38 -14.45 16.67 17.24
C GLY A 38 -15.70 15.80 17.32
N PRO A 39 -16.62 15.93 16.34
CA PRO A 39 -17.69 14.95 16.20
C PRO A 39 -17.07 13.59 15.89
N ALA A 40 -17.22 12.63 16.80
CA ALA A 40 -16.84 11.23 16.59
C ALA A 40 -17.76 10.50 15.58
N SER A 41 -18.64 11.23 14.89
CA SER A 41 -19.68 10.67 14.04
C SER A 41 -19.07 9.94 12.84
N ASN A 42 -19.33 8.64 12.77
CA ASN A 42 -19.12 7.77 11.62
C ASN A 42 -17.68 7.73 11.09
N CYS A 43 -16.67 7.94 11.93
CA CYS A 43 -15.30 7.66 11.51
C CYS A 43 -15.10 6.15 11.31
N PRO A 44 -14.36 5.71 10.28
CA PRO A 44 -13.95 4.31 10.20
C PRO A 44 -13.08 3.99 11.42
N GLU A 45 -13.20 2.79 12.02
CA GLU A 45 -12.35 2.40 13.15
C GLU A 45 -10.91 2.14 12.71
N ARG A 46 -10.76 1.58 11.50
CA ARG A 46 -9.48 1.18 10.93
C ARG A 46 -9.43 1.45 9.43
N ILE A 47 -8.21 1.66 8.93
CA ILE A 47 -7.91 1.65 7.49
C ILE A 47 -6.84 0.60 7.26
N ILE A 48 -7.01 -0.20 6.22
CA ILE A 48 -6.09 -1.30 5.91
C ILE A 48 -5.12 -0.87 4.82
N ALA A 49 -3.85 -1.15 5.04
CA ALA A 49 -2.82 -1.15 4.02
C ALA A 49 -2.20 -2.55 3.90
N HIS A 50 -1.54 -2.78 2.77
CA HIS A 50 -0.81 -4.00 2.49
C HIS A 50 0.59 -3.63 2.02
N GLU A 51 1.58 -4.39 2.44
CA GLU A 51 2.94 -4.29 1.96
C GLU A 51 3.45 -5.65 1.49
N THR A 52 4.38 -5.66 0.54
CA THR A 52 4.93 -6.90 -0.01
C THR A 52 6.39 -6.66 -0.30
N ILE A 53 7.25 -7.45 0.31
CA ILE A 53 8.69 -7.40 0.07
C ILE A 53 8.95 -7.86 -1.37
N GLN A 54 9.69 -7.06 -2.15
CA GLN A 54 10.12 -7.45 -3.48
C GLN A 54 11.19 -8.55 -3.40
N PRO A 55 11.36 -9.38 -4.46
CA PRO A 55 12.47 -10.32 -4.51
C PRO A 55 13.82 -9.63 -4.26
N TYR A 56 14.71 -10.35 -3.58
CA TYR A 56 16.06 -9.85 -3.28
C TYR A 56 16.78 -9.35 -4.54
N SER A 57 17.44 -8.21 -4.40
CA SER A 57 18.34 -7.63 -5.40
C SER A 57 19.67 -7.34 -4.72
N GLU A 58 20.79 -7.64 -5.38
CA GLU A 58 22.10 -7.42 -4.76
C GLU A 58 22.32 -5.93 -4.46
N GLY A 59 22.59 -5.61 -3.19
CA GLY A 59 22.88 -4.26 -2.72
C GLY A 59 21.65 -3.42 -2.37
N GLY A 60 20.46 -4.03 -2.27
CA GLY A 60 19.31 -3.32 -1.74
C GLY A 60 18.03 -4.15 -1.63
N PHE A 61 17.05 -3.53 -0.98
CA PHE A 61 15.72 -4.09 -0.81
C PHE A 61 14.65 -3.08 -1.21
N ALA A 62 13.47 -3.59 -1.54
CA ALA A 62 12.29 -2.78 -1.83
C ALA A 62 11.03 -3.44 -1.29
N THR A 63 10.08 -2.61 -0.89
CA THR A 63 8.77 -2.99 -0.39
C THR A 63 7.71 -2.24 -1.19
N ASP A 64 6.85 -2.99 -1.85
CA ASP A 64 5.65 -2.45 -2.48
C ASP A 64 4.56 -2.28 -1.45
N GLY A 65 3.76 -1.22 -1.56
CA GLY A 65 2.63 -1.02 -0.67
C GLY A 65 1.40 -0.42 -1.33
N MET A 66 0.27 -0.58 -0.65
CA MET A 66 -1.04 -0.08 -1.03
C MET A 66 -1.86 0.23 0.21
N ILE A 67 -2.55 1.36 0.24
CA ILE A 67 -3.58 1.65 1.25
C ILE A 67 -4.96 1.63 0.61
N LYS A 68 -5.93 0.97 1.24
CA LYS A 68 -7.32 0.88 0.75
C LYS A 68 -8.12 2.16 0.98
N LEU A 69 -7.59 3.29 0.54
CA LEU A 69 -8.19 4.61 0.78
C LEU A 69 -9.53 4.79 0.06
N ARG A 70 -9.74 4.09 -1.08
CA ARG A 70 -11.00 4.09 -1.83
C ARG A 70 -12.17 3.50 -1.04
N ASP A 71 -11.91 2.74 0.02
CA ASP A 71 -12.97 2.21 0.88
C ASP A 71 -13.71 3.36 1.58
N ILE A 72 -13.02 4.48 1.83
CA ILE A 72 -13.58 5.62 2.56
C ILE A 72 -13.62 6.94 1.77
N ALA A 73 -12.97 7.00 0.60
CA ALA A 73 -12.83 8.24 -0.17
C ALA A 73 -12.95 8.04 -1.70
N THR A 74 -13.19 9.16 -2.39
CA THR A 74 -13.25 9.30 -3.84
C THR A 74 -12.32 10.43 -4.30
N ASN A 75 -12.17 10.62 -5.63
CA ASN A 75 -11.35 11.69 -6.21
C ASN A 75 -9.91 11.73 -5.66
N ILE A 76 -9.34 10.55 -5.41
CA ILE A 76 -8.02 10.44 -4.80
C ILE A 76 -6.95 10.88 -5.80
N SER A 77 -6.03 11.73 -5.37
CA SER A 77 -4.92 12.23 -6.16
C SER A 77 -3.67 12.44 -5.30
N VAL A 78 -2.51 12.50 -5.94
CA VAL A 78 -1.26 12.91 -5.28
C VAL A 78 -1.31 14.43 -5.09
N SER A 79 -1.12 14.91 -3.87
CA SER A 79 -1.09 16.35 -3.56
C SER A 79 0.33 16.89 -3.43
N GLN A 80 1.22 16.15 -2.76
CA GLN A 80 2.62 16.53 -2.52
C GLN A 80 3.48 15.28 -2.59
N SER A 81 4.69 15.41 -3.13
CA SER A 81 5.58 14.27 -3.26
C SER A 81 7.04 14.68 -3.46
N ASP A 82 7.93 14.00 -2.76
CA ASP A 82 9.38 14.05 -2.95
C ASP A 82 9.98 12.63 -2.79
N ARG A 83 11.29 12.52 -2.60
CA ARG A 83 11.96 11.20 -2.48
C ARG A 83 11.73 10.50 -1.14
N PHE A 84 11.29 11.21 -0.12
CA PHE A 84 11.16 10.72 1.25
C PHE A 84 9.72 10.74 1.75
N SER A 85 8.87 11.61 1.20
CA SER A 85 7.45 11.67 1.57
C SER A 85 6.54 11.83 0.35
N THR A 86 5.33 11.30 0.49
CA THR A 86 4.25 11.55 -0.46
C THR A 86 2.92 11.61 0.27
N THR A 87 2.06 12.52 -0.18
CA THR A 87 0.72 12.75 0.37
C THR A 87 -0.31 12.54 -0.72
N TRP A 88 -1.25 11.65 -0.47
CA TRP A 88 -2.46 11.51 -1.27
C TRP A 88 -3.63 12.17 -0.57
N VAL A 89 -4.46 12.87 -1.33
CA VAL A 89 -5.67 13.52 -0.84
C VAL A 89 -6.88 12.94 -1.55
N GLY A 90 -8.00 12.82 -0.86
CA GLY A 90 -9.28 12.39 -1.42
C GLY A 90 -10.45 13.06 -0.73
N THR A 91 -11.62 13.03 -1.38
CA THR A 91 -12.88 13.47 -0.80
C THR A 91 -13.50 12.31 -0.02
N LEU A 92 -13.82 12.50 1.25
CA LEU A 92 -14.50 11.48 2.04
C LEU A 92 -15.87 11.16 1.44
N LYS A 93 -16.23 9.87 1.41
CA LYS A 93 -17.58 9.45 1.00
C LYS A 93 -18.64 10.02 1.95
N PRO A 94 -19.91 10.14 1.51
CA PRO A 94 -20.97 10.77 2.30
C PRO A 94 -21.13 10.23 3.72
N GLU A 95 -20.93 8.93 3.93
CA GLU A 95 -21.00 8.27 5.24
C GLU A 95 -19.89 8.73 6.20
N TYR A 96 -18.72 9.10 5.70
CA TYR A 96 -17.56 9.55 6.46
C TYR A 96 -17.37 11.08 6.46
N ARG A 97 -18.21 11.85 5.75
CA ARG A 97 -17.98 13.27 5.44
C ARG A 97 -17.75 14.20 6.64
N ASN A 98 -18.31 13.83 7.79
CA ASN A 98 -18.22 14.60 9.04
C ASN A 98 -17.12 14.09 9.97
N CYS A 99 -16.41 13.02 9.60
CA CYS A 99 -15.35 12.46 10.42
C CYS A 99 -14.21 13.46 10.60
N GLN A 100 -13.82 13.66 11.85
CA GLN A 100 -12.63 14.41 12.24
C GLN A 100 -11.74 13.51 13.08
N ALA A 101 -10.69 12.98 12.46
CA ALA A 101 -9.84 11.97 13.06
C ALA A 101 -8.42 12.00 12.50
N ALA A 102 -7.48 11.43 13.24
CA ALA A 102 -6.14 11.12 12.76
C ALA A 102 -5.79 9.68 13.09
N GLY A 103 -4.86 9.11 12.34
CA GLY A 103 -4.55 7.70 12.42
C GLY A 103 -3.12 7.36 12.04
N GLY A 104 -2.63 6.26 12.58
CA GLY A 104 -1.30 5.72 12.34
C GLY A 104 -1.31 4.19 12.44
N MET A 105 -0.16 3.57 12.16
CA MET A 105 0.00 2.12 12.23
C MET A 105 -0.24 1.64 13.66
N LEU A 106 -1.17 0.69 13.79
CA LEU A 106 -1.50 0.01 15.03
C LEU A 106 -0.94 -1.41 15.04
N ARG A 107 -1.09 -2.13 13.92
CA ARG A 107 -0.58 -3.50 13.76
C ARG A 107 0.11 -3.70 12.43
N LEU A 108 1.10 -4.59 12.42
CA LEU A 108 1.71 -5.17 11.24
C LEU A 108 1.63 -6.69 11.38
N ASP A 109 0.92 -7.35 10.46
CA ASP A 109 0.66 -8.81 10.48
C ASP A 109 0.03 -9.32 11.78
N GLY A 110 -0.86 -8.53 12.35
CA GLY A 110 -1.56 -8.87 13.59
C GLY A 110 -0.76 -8.57 14.86
N GLU A 111 0.54 -8.30 14.75
CA GLU A 111 1.39 -7.90 15.86
C GLU A 111 1.30 -6.39 16.11
N THR A 112 1.36 -5.98 17.38
CA THR A 112 1.34 -4.56 17.74
C THR A 112 2.57 -3.86 17.17
N TYR A 113 2.35 -2.74 16.50
CA TYR A 113 3.44 -1.95 15.92
C TYR A 113 3.92 -0.91 16.93
N GLU A 114 5.17 -1.02 17.39
CA GLU A 114 5.77 -0.11 18.39
C GLU A 114 6.71 0.96 17.78
N GLY A 115 6.74 1.06 16.45
CA GLY A 115 7.62 1.98 15.72
C GLY A 115 6.99 3.32 15.37
N HIS A 116 7.77 4.16 14.68
CA HIS A 116 7.24 5.37 14.03
C HIS A 116 6.29 4.98 12.90
N SER A 117 5.04 5.43 12.95
CA SER A 117 4.08 5.23 11.86
C SER A 117 4.52 5.98 10.60
N TYR A 118 5.15 5.27 9.66
CA TYR A 118 5.57 5.85 8.38
C TYR A 118 4.39 6.04 7.41
N ILE A 119 3.27 5.33 7.60
CA ILE A 119 1.99 5.60 6.94
C ILE A 119 0.98 6.13 7.95
N ARG A 120 0.39 7.29 7.66
CA ARG A 120 -0.55 8.01 8.54
C ARG A 120 -1.74 8.51 7.75
N VAL A 121 -2.84 8.75 8.45
CA VAL A 121 -4.05 9.34 7.86
C VAL A 121 -4.58 10.52 8.68
N GLN A 122 -5.18 11.47 7.99
CA GLN A 122 -5.91 12.60 8.58
C GLN A 122 -7.25 12.75 7.86
N LEU A 123 -8.35 12.71 8.61
CA LEU A 123 -9.69 12.90 8.11
C LEU A 123 -10.20 14.22 8.70
N VAL A 124 -10.44 15.22 7.85
CA VAL A 124 -10.86 16.55 8.31
C VAL A 124 -11.56 17.29 7.18
N ASN A 125 -12.61 18.05 7.51
CA ASN A 125 -13.35 18.90 6.56
C ASN A 125 -13.82 18.18 5.29
N GLY A 126 -14.32 16.94 5.44
CA GLY A 126 -14.78 16.13 4.30
C GLY A 126 -13.66 15.62 3.39
N GLN A 127 -12.40 15.72 3.83
CA GLN A 127 -11.23 15.23 3.09
C GLN A 127 -10.48 14.19 3.90
N VAL A 128 -9.80 13.28 3.20
CA VAL A 128 -8.79 12.40 3.77
C VAL A 128 -7.43 12.73 3.17
N LYS A 129 -6.40 12.73 4.01
CA LYS A 129 -4.99 12.75 3.61
C LYS A 129 -4.35 11.46 4.07
N ALA A 130 -3.72 10.73 3.16
CA ALA A 130 -2.82 9.63 3.50
C ALA A 130 -1.39 10.10 3.25
N VAL A 131 -0.53 10.00 4.26
CA VAL A 131 0.85 10.48 4.23
C VAL A 131 1.79 9.31 4.44
N LEU A 132 2.60 9.00 3.43
CA LEU A 132 3.75 8.11 3.55
C LEU A 132 4.99 8.99 3.79
N ASP A 133 5.73 8.71 4.86
CA ASP A 133 6.86 9.48 5.33
C ASP A 133 7.98 8.55 5.80
N MET A 134 9.02 8.46 4.99
CA MET A 134 10.15 7.56 5.20
C MET A 134 11.28 8.20 6.02
N THR A 135 11.14 9.47 6.42
CA THR A 135 12.24 10.23 7.06
C THR A 135 12.69 9.64 8.40
N GLY A 136 11.79 8.94 9.10
CA GLY A 136 12.09 8.20 10.33
C GLY A 136 12.59 6.77 10.13
N LEU A 137 12.63 6.26 8.89
CA LEU A 137 12.97 4.86 8.60
C LEU A 137 14.38 4.73 8.01
N ARG A 138 15.19 3.90 8.68
CA ARG A 138 16.59 3.63 8.33
C ARG A 138 16.73 2.26 7.69
N ASP A 139 17.61 2.16 6.71
CA ASP A 139 18.07 0.90 6.17
C ASP A 139 19.16 0.27 7.06
N PRO A 140 19.53 -1.00 6.85
CA PRO A 140 20.62 -1.67 7.57
C PRO A 140 21.96 -0.93 7.63
N ASN A 141 22.26 -0.09 6.63
CA ASN A 141 23.49 0.70 6.55
C ASN A 141 23.34 2.10 7.17
N GLY A 142 22.18 2.44 7.73
CA GLY A 142 21.91 3.71 8.41
C GLY A 142 21.48 4.86 7.48
N PHE A 143 21.28 4.61 6.19
CA PHE A 143 20.72 5.59 5.26
C PHE A 143 19.21 5.68 5.43
N THR A 144 18.64 6.84 5.09
CA THR A 144 17.19 7.02 5.05
C THR A 144 16.63 6.27 3.84
N THR A 145 15.62 5.44 4.08
CA THR A 145 14.89 4.76 2.99
C THR A 145 14.20 5.77 2.06
N VAL A 146 14.09 5.42 0.78
CA VAL A 146 13.55 6.32 -0.26
C VAL A 146 12.35 5.72 -0.96
N ILE A 147 11.45 6.58 -1.42
CA ILE A 147 10.29 6.22 -2.23
C ILE A 147 10.70 6.23 -3.71
N THR A 148 10.70 5.05 -4.32
CA THR A 148 11.03 4.85 -5.75
C THR A 148 9.80 4.88 -6.65
N PHE A 149 8.62 4.55 -6.10
CA PHE A 149 7.35 4.67 -6.79
C PHE A 149 6.29 5.30 -5.89
N LYS A 150 5.47 6.17 -6.48
CA LYS A 150 4.24 6.71 -5.87
C LYS A 150 3.20 6.94 -6.94
N GLY A 151 1.98 6.49 -6.70
CA GLY A 151 0.91 6.64 -7.68
C GLY A 151 -0.41 6.11 -7.19
N LEU A 152 -1.29 5.82 -8.15
CA LEU A 152 -2.59 5.22 -7.93
C LEU A 152 -2.72 3.95 -8.77
N ARG A 153 -3.35 2.92 -8.22
CA ARG A 153 -3.80 1.75 -8.98
C ARG A 153 -5.16 1.34 -8.47
N ASP A 154 -6.12 1.16 -9.39
CA ASP A 154 -7.52 0.83 -9.09
C ASP A 154 -8.21 1.86 -8.16
N GLY A 155 -7.71 3.10 -8.16
CA GLY A 155 -8.17 4.20 -7.32
C GLY A 155 -7.56 4.24 -5.92
N ASN A 156 -6.70 3.28 -5.56
CA ASN A 156 -6.00 3.25 -4.27
C ASN A 156 -4.56 3.79 -4.40
N PRO A 157 -4.08 4.55 -3.41
CA PRO A 157 -2.67 4.91 -3.34
C PRO A 157 -1.76 3.69 -3.27
N ARG A 158 -0.67 3.77 -4.02
CA ARG A 158 0.36 2.74 -4.13
C ARG A 158 1.74 3.37 -4.05
N TRP A 159 2.68 2.64 -3.48
CA TRP A 159 4.06 3.07 -3.37
C TRP A 159 5.02 1.90 -3.49
N THR A 160 6.28 2.23 -3.72
CA THR A 160 7.43 1.36 -3.48
C THR A 160 8.45 2.18 -2.71
N TRP A 161 8.94 1.67 -1.59
CA TRP A 161 10.06 2.26 -0.85
C TRP A 161 11.15 1.22 -0.63
N GLY A 162 12.39 1.66 -0.40
CA GLY A 162 13.52 0.76 -0.27
C GLY A 162 14.79 1.43 0.25
N GLY A 163 15.83 0.63 0.38
CA GLY A 163 17.14 1.06 0.88
C GLY A 163 18.24 0.09 0.46
N SER A 164 19.45 0.34 0.94
CA SER A 164 20.57 -0.59 0.82
C SER A 164 20.49 -1.67 1.90
N ASP A 165 20.99 -2.87 1.63
CA ASP A 165 21.02 -3.99 2.57
C ASP A 165 22.43 -4.32 3.10
#